data_AF-A0A151JPX1-F1
#
_entry.id   AF-A0A151JPX1-F1
#
_cell.length_a   1.000
_cell.length_b   1.000
_cell.length_c   1.000
_cell.angle_alpha   90.00
_cell.angle_beta   90.00
_cell.angle_gamma   90.00
#
_symmetry.space_group_name_H-M   'P 1'
#
loop_
_entity.id
_entity.type
_entity.pdbx_description
1 polymer ?
#
loop_
_entity_poly.entity_id
_entity_poly.type
_entity_poly.pdbx_seq_one_letter_code
_entity_poly.pdbx_strand_id
1 'polypeptide(L)'
;MFQTEALPAEFVELIDNLFDSLNGWTTLPKHGKVYNCCLQDNSPHLALWNKVLSQLPKWELFDKGTGKNVTNIYHFVKGWEISIRSIIALWNTLKVEGLKYLNLRNLNQDSVENLFCQIRQHGVLSNTAPTKNKEDENEDFQKITECIPEWKDLEKLNTNACQALSYVSGYIVKKIHIPDDCSQCRVHLFATEQLQHYLFTSFKEYSLTIDALTYPSNQVIMLVQNLYNIMYKFCDVNGHKSKLESTFKEAFFKNYVSTFCSLHRCDNIIVDKTLPFLIFKYVKDKLKKKPWQLSSGHYGKIKHFTVA
;
A
#
# COMPACT_ATOMS: atom_id res chain seq x y z
N MET A 1 9.47 -17.39 28.64
CA MET A 1 9.77 -18.80 28.29
C MET A 1 8.47 -19.57 28.50
N PHE A 2 7.99 -20.32 27.51
CA PHE A 2 6.77 -21.10 27.67
C PHE A 2 7.03 -22.21 28.69
N GLN A 3 6.25 -22.27 29.77
CA GLN A 3 6.19 -23.47 30.60
C GLN A 3 5.18 -24.40 29.95
N THR A 4 5.65 -25.24 29.04
CA THR A 4 4.87 -26.37 28.55
C THR A 4 5.39 -27.64 29.19
N GLU A 5 4.49 -28.53 29.61
CA GLU A 5 4.82 -29.94 29.91
C GLU A 5 5.33 -30.69 28.66
N ALA A 6 5.19 -30.08 27.46
CA ALA A 6 5.78 -30.54 26.22
C ALA A 6 7.28 -30.20 26.15
N LEU A 7 8.08 -31.15 25.64
CA LEU A 7 9.51 -30.97 25.41
C LEU A 7 9.75 -29.75 24.49
N PRO A 8 10.82 -28.95 24.71
CA PRO A 8 11.11 -27.77 23.89
C PRO A 8 11.11 -28.05 22.38
N ALA A 9 11.50 -29.25 21.96
CA ALA A 9 11.49 -29.68 20.56
C ALA A 9 10.08 -29.78 19.97
N GLU A 10 9.11 -30.34 20.70
CA GLU A 10 7.73 -30.50 20.23
C GLU A 10 7.04 -29.14 20.07
N PHE A 11 7.30 -28.22 20.99
CA PHE A 11 6.77 -26.86 20.90
C PHE A 11 7.39 -26.10 19.72
N VAL A 12 8.70 -26.21 19.52
CA VAL A 12 9.38 -25.59 18.36
C VAL A 12 8.83 -26.14 17.05
N GLU A 13 8.65 -27.46 16.95
CA GLU A 13 8.05 -28.09 15.77
C GLU A 13 6.60 -27.65 15.55
N LEU A 14 5.81 -27.51 16.62
CA LEU A 14 4.44 -26.98 16.54
C LEU A 14 4.42 -25.56 15.97
N ILE A 15 5.31 -24.68 16.45
CA ILE A 15 5.40 -23.30 15.99
C ILE A 15 5.92 -23.21 14.55
N ASP A 16 6.92 -24.00 14.18
CA ASP A 16 7.45 -24.08 12.80
C ASP A 16 6.34 -24.52 11.83
N ASN A 17 5.64 -25.60 12.16
CA ASN A 17 4.51 -26.09 11.38
C ASN A 17 3.36 -25.08 11.30
N LEU A 18 3.04 -24.40 12.41
CA LEU A 18 2.01 -23.35 12.43
C LEU A 18 2.40 -22.18 11.51
N PHE A 19 3.67 -21.74 11.56
CA PHE A 19 4.16 -20.67 10.71
C PHE A 19 4.13 -21.04 9.23
N ASP A 20 4.61 -22.23 8.87
CA ASP A 20 4.52 -22.76 7.52
C ASP A 20 3.08 -22.82 7.02
N SER A 21 2.18 -23.29 7.88
CA SER A 21 0.75 -23.41 7.59
C SER A 21 0.05 -22.09 7.32
N LEU A 22 0.68 -20.95 7.62
CA LEU A 22 0.11 -19.62 7.42
C LEU A 22 0.90 -18.80 6.38
N ASN A 23 1.92 -19.40 5.76
CA ASN A 23 2.80 -18.74 4.80
C ASN A 23 3.06 -19.55 3.52
N GLY A 24 2.28 -20.60 3.29
CA GLY A 24 2.36 -21.45 2.10
C GLY A 24 1.85 -20.74 0.84
N TRP A 25 2.50 -21.04 -0.30
CA TRP A 25 2.17 -20.43 -1.61
C TRP A 25 2.13 -21.43 -2.77
N THR A 26 2.63 -22.66 -2.56
CA THR A 26 2.64 -23.73 -3.57
C THR A 26 1.40 -24.61 -3.43
N THR A 27 0.81 -25.04 -4.54
CA THR A 27 -0.38 -25.92 -4.48
C THR A 27 -0.09 -27.32 -3.95
N LEU A 28 1.14 -27.80 -4.09
CA LEU A 28 1.60 -29.07 -3.55
C LEU A 28 2.59 -28.83 -2.39
N PRO A 29 2.54 -29.68 -1.34
CA PRO A 29 3.52 -29.62 -0.27
C PRO A 29 4.91 -30.00 -0.78
N LYS A 30 5.94 -29.34 -0.24
CA LYS A 30 7.33 -29.73 -0.46
C LYS A 30 7.70 -30.89 0.46
N HIS A 31 8.65 -31.71 0.03
CA HIS A 31 9.16 -32.82 0.85
C HIS A 31 9.61 -32.31 2.22
N GLY A 32 9.05 -32.88 3.30
CA GLY A 32 9.34 -32.49 4.68
C GLY A 32 8.70 -31.19 5.18
N LYS A 33 7.95 -30.47 4.33
CA LYS A 33 7.28 -29.20 4.68
C LYS A 33 5.81 -29.24 4.25
N VAL A 34 5.07 -30.13 4.90
CA VAL A 34 3.69 -30.50 4.53
C VAL A 34 2.67 -29.37 4.68
N TYR A 35 2.97 -28.39 5.52
CA TYR A 35 2.12 -27.21 5.74
C TYR A 35 2.55 -26.01 4.89
N ASN A 36 3.70 -26.06 4.21
CA ASN A 36 4.16 -24.97 3.34
C ASN A 36 3.48 -25.09 1.96
N CYS A 37 2.14 -25.06 1.93
CA CYS A 37 1.35 -25.12 0.71
C CYS A 37 0.08 -24.25 0.83
N CYS A 38 -0.63 -24.07 -0.27
CA CYS A 38 -1.92 -23.39 -0.26
C CYS A 38 -2.95 -24.18 0.56
N LEU A 39 -3.88 -23.45 1.18
CA LEU A 39 -5.03 -24.07 1.82
C LEU A 39 -5.99 -24.62 0.76
N GLN A 40 -6.43 -25.86 0.96
CA GLN A 40 -7.41 -26.56 0.14
C GLN A 40 -8.13 -27.61 1.01
N ASP A 41 -9.28 -28.13 0.57
CA ASP A 41 -10.13 -28.98 1.42
C ASP A 41 -9.44 -30.27 1.92
N ASN A 42 -8.53 -30.84 1.13
CA ASN A 42 -7.77 -32.03 1.49
C ASN A 42 -6.38 -31.73 2.07
N SER A 43 -6.06 -30.47 2.35
CA SER A 43 -4.77 -30.10 2.93
C SER A 43 -4.75 -30.33 4.46
N PRO A 44 -3.57 -30.55 5.06
CA PRO A 44 -3.47 -30.87 6.49
C PRO A 44 -3.71 -29.66 7.41
N HIS A 45 -3.92 -28.45 6.86
CA HIS A 45 -4.06 -27.20 7.60
C HIS A 45 -5.17 -27.23 8.66
N LEU A 46 -6.38 -27.64 8.29
CA LEU A 46 -7.54 -27.60 9.20
C LEU A 46 -7.32 -28.50 10.43
N ALA A 47 -6.68 -29.65 10.25
CA ALA A 47 -6.36 -30.55 11.36
C ALA A 47 -5.34 -29.92 12.32
N LEU A 48 -4.25 -29.33 11.79
CA LEU A 48 -3.27 -28.60 12.59
C LEU A 48 -3.91 -27.42 13.32
N TRP A 49 -4.70 -26.61 12.62
CA TRP A 49 -5.34 -25.43 13.19
C TRP A 49 -6.34 -25.76 14.29
N ASN A 50 -7.14 -26.81 14.15
CA ASN A 50 -8.03 -27.27 15.21
C ASN A 50 -7.25 -27.74 16.44
N LYS A 51 -6.15 -28.46 16.24
CA LYS A 51 -5.23 -28.85 17.33
C LYS A 51 -4.68 -27.60 18.04
N VAL A 52 -4.16 -26.62 17.29
CA VAL A 52 -3.56 -25.39 17.85
C VAL A 52 -4.61 -24.54 18.56
N LEU A 53 -5.80 -24.35 17.98
CA LEU A 53 -6.90 -23.60 18.59
C LEU A 53 -7.34 -24.20 19.93
N SER A 54 -7.24 -25.52 20.10
CA SER A 54 -7.53 -26.18 21.39
C SER A 54 -6.45 -25.94 22.46
N GLN A 55 -5.25 -25.55 22.05
CA GLN A 55 -4.08 -25.35 22.92
C GLN A 55 -3.83 -23.88 23.24
N LEU A 56 -4.08 -22.95 22.31
CA LEU A 56 -3.81 -21.51 22.47
C LEU A 56 -4.40 -20.91 23.76
N PRO A 57 -5.65 -21.21 24.18
CA PRO A 57 -6.20 -20.68 25.44
C PRO A 57 -5.47 -21.16 26.70
N LYS A 58 -4.69 -22.25 26.60
CA LYS A 58 -3.92 -22.84 27.69
C LYS A 58 -2.47 -22.33 27.72
N TRP A 59 -2.07 -21.51 26.74
CA TRP A 59 -0.71 -21.00 26.70
C TRP A 59 -0.51 -19.91 27.74
N GLU A 60 0.44 -20.13 28.64
CA GLU A 60 0.86 -19.15 29.62
C GLU A 60 2.25 -18.63 29.31
N LEU A 61 2.42 -17.32 29.49
CA LEU A 61 3.67 -16.61 29.26
C LEU A 61 4.27 -16.20 30.59
N PHE A 62 5.51 -16.61 30.81
CA PHE A 62 6.27 -16.23 31.99
C PHE A 62 7.48 -15.38 31.62
N ASP A 63 7.66 -14.29 32.35
CA ASP A 63 8.84 -13.45 32.28
C ASP A 63 10.05 -14.22 32.81
N LYS A 64 11.16 -14.21 32.05
CA LYS A 64 12.33 -15.03 32.38
C LYS A 64 13.08 -14.53 33.62
N GLY A 65 13.10 -13.22 33.85
CA GLY A 65 13.84 -12.63 34.97
C GLY A 65 13.08 -12.70 36.29
N THR A 66 11.78 -12.42 36.25
CA THR A 66 10.92 -12.29 37.43
C THR A 66 10.06 -13.52 37.70
N GLY A 67 9.91 -14.43 36.73
CA GLY A 67 9.04 -15.62 36.85
C GLY A 67 7.55 -15.29 36.88
N LYS A 68 7.16 -14.03 36.69
CA LYS A 68 5.75 -13.60 36.73
C LYS A 68 5.01 -14.06 35.49
N ASN A 69 3.76 -14.50 35.67
CA ASN A 69 2.83 -14.72 34.56
C ASN A 69 2.47 -13.36 33.95
N VAL A 70 2.84 -13.18 32.68
CA VAL A 70 2.65 -11.97 31.88
C VAL A 70 1.70 -12.22 30.70
N THR A 71 0.93 -13.31 30.73
CA THR A 71 0.02 -13.70 29.63
C THR A 71 -0.90 -12.56 29.21
N ASN A 72 -1.47 -11.84 30.17
CA ASN A 72 -2.40 -10.74 29.92
C ASN A 72 -1.75 -9.48 29.33
N ILE A 73 -0.42 -9.39 29.31
CA ILE A 73 0.33 -8.25 28.76
C ILE A 73 0.58 -8.43 27.26
N TYR A 74 0.60 -9.67 26.77
CA TYR A 74 0.94 -9.98 25.39
C TYR A 74 -0.29 -10.45 24.60
N HIS A 75 -0.59 -9.76 23.51
CA HIS A 75 -1.78 -10.05 22.70
C HIS A 75 -1.55 -11.06 21.57
N PHE A 76 -0.32 -11.52 21.33
CA PHE A 76 -0.01 -12.35 20.16
C PHE A 76 -0.71 -13.72 20.18
N VAL A 77 -0.92 -14.32 21.36
CA VAL A 77 -1.66 -15.60 21.49
C VAL A 77 -3.10 -15.42 20.99
N LYS A 78 -3.73 -14.30 21.36
CA LYS A 78 -5.05 -13.92 20.85
C LYS A 78 -4.99 -13.58 19.36
N GLY A 79 -3.91 -12.95 18.90
CA GLY A 79 -3.65 -12.67 17.49
C GLY A 79 -3.60 -13.93 16.62
N TRP A 80 -2.94 -15.00 17.08
CA TRP A 80 -2.96 -16.30 16.41
C TRP A 80 -4.37 -16.89 16.35
N GLU A 81 -5.10 -16.87 17.47
CA GLU A 81 -6.47 -17.38 17.52
C GLU A 81 -7.37 -16.67 16.50
N ILE A 82 -7.33 -15.33 16.47
CA ILE A 82 -8.11 -14.50 15.55
C ILE A 82 -7.72 -14.81 14.10
N SER A 83 -6.41 -14.88 13.81
CA SER A 83 -5.91 -15.12 12.45
C SER A 83 -6.39 -16.47 11.91
N ILE A 84 -6.21 -17.54 12.69
CA ILE A 84 -6.62 -18.89 12.30
C ILE A 84 -8.13 -18.95 12.06
N ARG A 85 -8.95 -18.43 13.00
CA ARG A 85 -10.41 -18.44 12.85
C ARG A 85 -10.87 -17.63 11.63
N SER A 86 -10.26 -16.48 11.38
CA SER A 86 -10.60 -15.62 10.25
C SER A 86 -10.27 -16.29 8.92
N ILE A 87 -9.13 -16.97 8.82
CA ILE A 87 -8.74 -17.72 7.62
C ILE A 87 -9.67 -18.91 7.38
N ILE A 88 -10.08 -19.64 8.42
CA ILE A 88 -11.07 -20.72 8.31
C ILE A 88 -12.40 -20.18 7.77
N ALA A 89 -12.89 -19.07 8.31
CA ALA A 89 -14.13 -18.44 7.87
C ALA A 89 -14.04 -17.95 6.41
N LEU A 90 -12.92 -17.31 6.06
CA LEU A 90 -12.63 -16.86 4.71
C LEU A 90 -12.61 -18.03 3.72
N TRP A 91 -11.92 -19.12 4.05
CA TRP A 91 -11.85 -20.31 3.21
C TRP A 91 -13.21 -20.94 2.96
N ASN A 92 -14.01 -21.10 4.02
CA ASN A 92 -15.35 -21.67 3.90
C ASN A 92 -16.27 -20.83 3.01
N THR A 93 -16.05 -19.52 2.94
CA THR A 93 -16.77 -18.63 2.01
C THR A 93 -16.25 -18.82 0.58
N LEU A 94 -14.93 -18.70 0.39
CA LEU A 94 -14.32 -18.72 -0.95
C LEU A 94 -14.45 -20.06 -1.67
N LYS A 95 -14.45 -21.18 -0.94
CA LYS A 95 -14.60 -22.51 -1.56
C LYS A 95 -16.01 -22.73 -2.12
N VAL A 96 -17.03 -22.15 -1.49
CA VAL A 96 -18.42 -22.18 -1.97
C VAL A 96 -18.54 -21.41 -3.28
N GLU A 97 -17.79 -20.31 -3.43
CA GLU A 97 -17.65 -19.54 -4.66
C GLU A 97 -16.78 -20.22 -5.74
N GLY A 98 -16.32 -21.45 -5.51
CA GLY A 98 -15.57 -22.25 -6.48
C GLY A 98 -14.04 -22.06 -6.44
N LEU A 99 -13.49 -21.37 -5.43
CA LEU A 99 -12.05 -21.24 -5.28
C LEU A 99 -11.42 -22.59 -4.90
N LYS A 100 -10.46 -23.06 -5.71
CA LYS A 100 -9.81 -24.37 -5.52
C LYS A 100 -8.76 -24.39 -4.41
N TYR A 101 -8.08 -23.27 -4.20
CA TYR A 101 -7.04 -23.13 -3.19
C TYR A 101 -6.87 -21.67 -2.79
N LEU A 102 -6.40 -21.42 -1.57
CA LEU A 102 -6.10 -20.10 -1.02
C LEU A 102 -4.61 -19.97 -0.72
N ASN A 103 -3.96 -18.98 -1.35
CA ASN A 103 -2.55 -18.66 -1.11
C ASN A 103 -2.43 -17.83 0.17
N LEU A 104 -1.91 -18.44 1.23
CA LEU A 104 -1.87 -17.86 2.58
C LEU A 104 -0.79 -16.78 2.71
N ARG A 105 0.29 -16.88 1.92
CA ARG A 105 1.33 -15.85 1.83
C ARG A 105 0.78 -14.50 1.36
N ASN A 106 -0.30 -14.49 0.59
CA ASN A 106 -0.93 -13.23 0.15
C ASN A 106 -1.76 -12.54 1.24
N LEU A 107 -2.00 -13.19 2.37
CA LEU A 107 -2.77 -12.64 3.49
C LEU A 107 -1.89 -11.91 4.51
N ASN A 108 -0.57 -12.05 4.40
CA ASN A 108 0.39 -11.41 5.31
C ASN A 108 0.81 -10.01 4.83
N GLN A 109 1.49 -9.26 5.71
CA GLN A 109 1.97 -7.90 5.41
C GLN A 109 3.36 -7.87 4.74
N ASP A 110 3.96 -9.02 4.41
CA ASP A 110 5.33 -9.10 3.87
C ASP A 110 5.48 -8.28 2.59
N SER A 111 4.45 -8.24 1.75
CA SER A 111 4.48 -7.44 0.52
C SER A 111 4.64 -5.93 0.79
N VAL A 112 4.03 -5.45 1.88
CA VAL A 112 4.11 -4.05 2.34
C VAL A 112 5.44 -3.81 3.06
N GLU A 113 5.91 -4.74 3.88
CA GLU A 113 7.21 -4.62 4.54
C GLU A 113 8.38 -4.67 3.55
N ASN A 114 8.31 -5.55 2.56
CA ASN A 114 9.28 -5.61 1.46
C ASN A 114 9.25 -4.33 0.65
N LEU A 115 8.07 -3.74 0.41
CA LEU A 115 7.96 -2.41 -0.19
C LEU A 115 8.67 -1.36 0.67
N PHE A 116 8.47 -1.34 1.99
CA PHE A 116 9.19 -0.42 2.89
C PHE A 116 10.70 -0.70 2.94
N CYS A 117 11.11 -1.96 2.86
CA CYS A 117 12.52 -2.33 2.85
C CYS A 117 13.20 -1.85 1.56
N GLN A 118 12.54 -2.03 0.42
CA GLN A 118 12.97 -1.46 -0.85
C GLN A 118 13.04 0.07 -0.78
N ILE A 119 12.04 0.73 -0.18
CA ILE A 119 12.07 2.18 0.07
C ILE A 119 13.32 2.58 0.88
N ARG A 120 13.63 1.86 1.97
CA ARG A 120 14.82 2.14 2.81
C ARG A 120 16.15 1.88 2.10
N GLN A 121 16.24 0.80 1.31
CA GLN A 121 17.47 0.40 0.61
C GLN A 121 17.84 1.32 -0.56
N HIS A 122 16.88 2.06 -1.10
CA HIS A 122 17.10 3.02 -2.18
C HIS A 122 17.48 4.44 -1.70
N GLY A 123 17.54 4.68 -0.38
CA GLY A 123 18.18 5.87 0.17
C GLY A 123 19.72 5.71 0.22
N VAL A 124 20.47 6.70 -0.25
CA VAL A 124 21.95 6.70 -0.14
C VAL A 124 22.35 6.75 1.34
N LEU A 125 23.02 5.68 1.79
CA LEU A 125 23.85 5.53 3.00
C LEU A 125 23.24 5.93 4.36
N SER A 126 23.04 4.92 5.21
CA SER A 126 23.05 4.98 6.69
C SER A 126 22.09 5.93 7.41
N ASN A 127 20.81 6.00 7.03
CA ASN A 127 19.78 6.58 7.90
C ASN A 127 18.71 5.56 8.25
N THR A 128 18.99 4.76 9.29
CA THR A 128 18.03 3.86 9.94
C THR A 128 17.00 4.61 10.80
N ALA A 129 17.19 5.91 11.01
CA ALA A 129 16.20 6.86 11.53
C ALA A 129 16.52 8.26 10.97
N PRO A 130 15.58 8.99 10.35
CA PRO A 130 15.87 10.32 9.81
C PRO A 130 15.98 11.32 10.96
N THR A 131 17.19 11.80 11.26
CA THR A 131 17.40 12.94 12.13
C THR A 131 17.09 14.24 11.39
N LYS A 132 16.28 15.08 12.02
CA LYS A 132 16.09 16.48 11.66
C LYS A 132 17.44 17.17 11.83
N ASN A 133 18.02 17.75 10.78
CA ASN A 133 18.93 18.88 10.94
C ASN A 133 18.94 19.79 9.72
N LYS A 134 18.97 21.09 10.08
CA LYS A 134 19.18 22.30 9.28
C LYS A 134 20.64 22.27 8.78
N GLU A 135 21.07 22.84 7.66
CA GLU A 135 20.83 24.14 7.02
C GLU A 135 21.41 24.04 5.58
N ASP A 136 21.45 25.17 4.86
CA ASP A 136 22.01 25.42 3.51
C ASP A 136 21.00 25.38 2.34
N GLU A 137 20.16 26.42 2.31
CA GLU A 137 19.28 26.82 1.21
C GLU A 137 19.68 28.25 0.79
N ASN A 138 20.07 28.50 -0.47
CA ASN A 138 19.68 29.76 -1.15
C ASN A 138 19.96 29.87 -2.66
N GLU A 139 20.92 29.17 -3.27
CA GLU A 139 21.22 29.41 -4.70
C GLU A 139 20.38 28.58 -5.70
N ASP A 140 19.73 27.50 -5.25
CA ASP A 140 19.07 26.54 -6.14
C ASP A 140 17.57 26.81 -6.39
N PHE A 141 16.96 27.73 -5.64
CA PHE A 141 15.51 27.98 -5.65
C PHE A 141 15.02 28.88 -6.80
N GLN A 142 15.87 29.77 -7.32
CA GLN A 142 15.46 30.76 -8.32
C GLN A 142 15.26 30.14 -9.72
N LYS A 143 15.95 29.04 -10.04
CA LYS A 143 15.78 28.27 -11.29
C LYS A 143 14.52 27.42 -11.34
N ILE A 144 13.85 27.21 -10.21
CA ILE A 144 12.68 26.31 -10.08
C ILE A 144 11.40 26.99 -10.58
N THR A 145 11.26 28.30 -10.37
CA THR A 145 10.06 29.08 -10.72
C THR A 145 9.82 29.22 -12.22
N GLU A 146 10.86 29.09 -13.05
CA GLU A 146 10.75 29.20 -14.52
C GLU A 146 10.24 27.91 -15.20
N CYS A 147 10.12 26.80 -14.46
CA CYS A 147 9.82 25.47 -15.02
C CYS A 147 8.36 24.99 -14.84
N ILE A 148 7.45 25.81 -14.29
CA ILE A 148 6.05 25.41 -14.09
C ILE A 148 5.31 25.44 -15.44
N PRO A 149 4.83 24.30 -15.98
CA PRO A 149 4.06 24.27 -17.21
C PRO A 149 2.77 25.09 -17.11
N GLU A 150 2.32 25.58 -18.27
CA GLU A 150 1.01 26.23 -18.43
C GLU A 150 -0.13 25.33 -17.93
N TRP A 151 -1.07 25.93 -17.19
CA TRP A 151 -2.21 25.23 -16.59
C TRP A 151 -3.08 24.60 -17.69
N LYS A 152 -3.37 23.30 -17.56
CA LYS A 152 -4.19 22.58 -18.55
C LYS A 152 -5.64 22.49 -18.09
N ASP A 153 -6.54 22.83 -19.01
CA ASP A 153 -7.98 22.66 -18.88
C ASP A 153 -8.39 21.19 -19.07
N LEU A 154 -9.48 20.79 -18.41
CA LEU A 154 -9.98 19.42 -18.44
C LEU A 154 -10.34 18.95 -19.87
N GLU A 155 -10.87 19.85 -20.71
CA GLU A 155 -11.26 19.58 -22.09
C GLU A 155 -10.08 19.18 -22.99
N LYS A 156 -8.85 19.49 -22.58
CA LYS A 156 -7.62 19.18 -23.31
C LYS A 156 -7.07 17.79 -23.00
N LEU A 157 -7.71 17.02 -22.10
CA LEU A 157 -7.32 15.66 -21.74
C LEU A 157 -8.15 14.62 -22.50
N ASN A 158 -7.54 13.51 -22.92
CA ASN A 158 -8.30 12.44 -23.55
C ASN A 158 -9.21 11.72 -22.54
N THR A 159 -10.37 11.26 -23.00
CA THR A 159 -11.43 10.69 -22.16
C THR A 159 -10.97 9.48 -21.32
N ASN A 160 -10.08 8.64 -21.85
CA ASN A 160 -9.59 7.46 -21.15
C ASN A 160 -8.61 7.80 -20.02
N ALA A 161 -7.77 8.83 -20.21
CA ALA A 161 -6.87 9.35 -19.17
C ALA A 161 -7.67 10.03 -18.07
N CYS A 162 -8.75 10.75 -18.42
CA CYS A 162 -9.66 11.38 -17.47
C CYS A 162 -10.37 10.35 -16.57
N GLN A 163 -10.67 9.16 -17.07
CA GLN A 163 -11.35 8.12 -16.30
C GLN A 163 -10.51 7.57 -15.15
N ALA A 164 -9.26 7.18 -15.42
CA ALA A 164 -8.34 6.71 -14.38
C ALA A 164 -7.98 7.83 -13.39
N LEU A 165 -7.78 9.04 -13.91
CA LEU A 165 -7.52 10.22 -13.09
C LEU A 165 -8.69 10.57 -12.17
N SER A 166 -9.92 10.47 -12.65
CA SER A 166 -11.13 10.69 -11.86
C SER A 166 -11.24 9.67 -10.73
N TYR A 167 -11.00 8.39 -11.01
CA TYR A 167 -10.99 7.35 -9.99
C TYR A 167 -9.96 7.62 -8.87
N VAL A 168 -8.73 7.98 -9.23
CA VAL A 168 -7.68 8.33 -8.26
C VAL A 168 -8.04 9.59 -7.48
N SER A 169 -8.61 10.58 -8.15
CA SER A 169 -9.05 11.83 -7.52
C SER A 169 -10.17 11.57 -6.49
N GLY A 170 -11.08 10.64 -6.78
CA GLY A 170 -12.11 10.19 -5.82
C GLY A 170 -11.52 9.55 -4.57
N TYR A 171 -10.50 8.69 -4.74
CA TYR A 171 -9.75 8.11 -3.62
C TYR A 171 -9.05 9.17 -2.76
N ILE A 172 -8.50 10.23 -3.37
CA ILE A 172 -7.87 11.34 -2.65
C ILE A 172 -8.92 12.10 -1.82
N VAL A 173 -10.04 12.47 -2.44
CA VAL A 173 -11.12 13.22 -1.78
C VAL A 173 -11.74 12.43 -0.63
N LYS A 174 -11.90 11.10 -0.79
CA LYS A 174 -12.41 10.21 0.28
C LYS A 174 -11.60 10.26 1.58
N LYS A 175 -10.34 10.71 1.52
CA LYS A 175 -9.45 10.85 2.69
C LYS A 175 -9.45 12.26 3.32
N ILE A 176 -10.21 13.19 2.76
CA ILE A 176 -10.33 14.55 3.27
C ILE A 176 -11.48 14.58 4.27
N HIS A 177 -11.18 14.98 5.50
CA HIS A 177 -12.23 15.28 6.47
C HIS A 177 -12.68 16.72 6.27
N ILE A 178 -13.98 16.90 6.03
CA ILE A 178 -14.60 18.20 5.73
C ILE A 178 -15.71 18.43 6.76
N PRO A 179 -15.89 19.65 7.27
CA PRO A 179 -17.06 19.98 8.09
C PRO A 179 -18.37 19.73 7.34
N ASP A 180 -19.34 19.11 8.01
CA ASP A 180 -20.60 18.65 7.40
C ASP A 180 -21.43 19.79 6.80
N ASP A 181 -21.27 21.01 7.30
CA ASP A 181 -22.02 22.23 6.99
C ASP A 181 -21.37 23.12 5.91
N CYS A 182 -20.18 22.79 5.41
CA CYS A 182 -19.51 23.62 4.41
C CYS A 182 -19.98 23.32 2.98
N SER A 183 -21.00 24.05 2.51
CA SER A 183 -21.56 23.93 1.15
C SER A 183 -20.52 24.16 0.04
N GLN A 184 -19.60 25.12 0.22
CA GLN A 184 -18.53 25.38 -0.75
C GLN A 184 -17.59 24.17 -0.89
N CYS A 185 -17.21 23.51 0.20
CA CYS A 185 -16.36 22.33 0.13
C CYS A 185 -17.09 21.18 -0.56
N ARG A 186 -18.40 21.03 -0.33
CA ARG A 186 -19.20 20.01 -1.02
C ARG A 186 -19.16 20.21 -2.54
N VAL A 187 -19.43 21.43 -3.01
CA VAL A 187 -19.44 21.76 -4.45
C VAL A 187 -18.03 21.68 -5.05
N HIS A 188 -17.01 22.17 -4.35
CA HIS A 188 -15.65 22.18 -4.89
C HIS A 188 -14.95 20.81 -4.85
N LEU A 189 -15.38 19.87 -4.00
CA LEU A 189 -14.72 18.57 -3.85
C LEU A 189 -15.45 17.41 -4.50
N PHE A 190 -16.77 17.45 -4.57
CA PHE A 190 -17.58 16.33 -5.07
C PHE A 190 -18.28 16.72 -6.37
N ALA A 191 -18.53 15.72 -7.21
CA ALA A 191 -19.29 15.90 -8.44
C ALA A 191 -20.76 16.23 -8.11
N THR A 192 -21.31 17.22 -8.82
CA THR A 192 -22.74 17.54 -8.78
C THR A 192 -23.53 16.86 -9.90
N GLU A 193 -22.83 16.36 -10.91
CA GLU A 193 -23.40 15.78 -12.13
C GLU A 193 -22.61 14.55 -12.59
N GLN A 194 -23.26 13.62 -13.27
CA GLN A 194 -22.62 12.43 -13.82
C GLN A 194 -22.06 12.73 -15.22
N LEU A 195 -20.73 12.72 -15.34
CA LEU A 195 -19.97 12.96 -16.56
C LEU A 195 -19.30 11.68 -17.10
N GLN A 196 -18.95 11.70 -18.39
CA GLN A 196 -18.36 10.55 -19.10
C GLN A 196 -17.05 10.04 -18.47
N HIS A 197 -16.26 10.91 -17.85
CA HIS A 197 -15.02 10.50 -17.19
C HIS A 197 -15.24 9.81 -15.84
N TYR A 198 -16.49 9.66 -15.36
CA TYR A 198 -16.79 8.80 -14.20
C TYR A 198 -17.14 7.36 -14.57
N LEU A 199 -17.26 7.03 -15.86
CA LEU A 199 -17.67 5.68 -16.31
C LEU A 199 -16.82 4.57 -15.69
N PHE A 200 -15.50 4.76 -15.62
CA PHE A 200 -14.62 3.77 -15.00
C PHE A 200 -14.89 3.61 -13.50
N THR A 201 -15.14 4.71 -12.78
CA THR A 201 -15.51 4.68 -11.36
C THR A 201 -16.85 3.97 -11.17
N SER A 202 -17.86 4.28 -11.99
CA SER A 202 -19.17 3.63 -11.90
C SER A 202 -19.11 2.13 -12.21
N PHE A 203 -18.25 1.70 -13.14
CA PHE A 203 -18.02 0.26 -13.39
C PHE A 203 -17.30 -0.46 -12.25
N LYS A 204 -16.60 0.27 -11.38
CA LYS A 204 -15.91 -0.26 -10.20
C LYS A 204 -16.78 -0.27 -8.95
N GLU A 205 -17.94 0.37 -9.01
CA GLU A 205 -18.92 0.35 -7.93
C GLU A 205 -19.47 -1.08 -7.80
N TYR A 206 -19.39 -1.65 -6.60
CA TYR A 206 -19.87 -3.02 -6.35
C TYR A 206 -21.40 -3.06 -6.11
N SER A 207 -22.00 -1.92 -5.78
CA SER A 207 -23.41 -1.80 -5.44
C SER A 207 -24.12 -0.80 -6.36
N LEU A 208 -25.34 -1.15 -6.78
CA LEU A 208 -26.24 -0.24 -7.51
C LEU A 208 -27.06 0.67 -6.57
N THR A 209 -26.95 0.47 -5.25
CA THR A 209 -27.81 1.11 -4.25
C THR A 209 -27.05 1.93 -3.22
N ILE A 210 -25.72 1.79 -3.15
CA ILE A 210 -24.86 2.53 -2.22
C ILE A 210 -23.63 3.00 -2.99
N ASP A 211 -23.42 4.31 -3.04
CA ASP A 211 -22.18 4.90 -3.56
C ASP A 211 -21.05 4.68 -2.55
N ALA A 212 -20.35 3.55 -2.65
CA ALA A 212 -19.20 3.23 -1.82
C ALA A 212 -17.91 3.93 -2.32
N LEU A 213 -17.86 4.30 -3.61
CA LEU A 213 -16.81 5.12 -4.20
C LEU A 213 -17.22 6.60 -4.26
N THR A 214 -16.21 7.44 -4.28
CA THR A 214 -16.37 8.90 -4.25
C THR A 214 -16.15 9.47 -5.64
N TYR A 215 -17.08 10.29 -6.11
CA TYR A 215 -17.00 11.01 -7.37
C TYR A 215 -16.46 12.42 -7.12
N PRO A 216 -15.20 12.73 -7.50
CA PRO A 216 -14.60 14.03 -7.25
C PRO A 216 -15.12 15.08 -8.24
N SER A 217 -15.07 16.36 -7.89
CA SER A 217 -15.41 17.45 -8.82
C SER A 217 -14.37 17.57 -9.96
N ASN A 218 -14.76 18.22 -11.06
CA ASN A 218 -13.83 18.61 -12.13
C ASN A 218 -12.64 19.44 -11.61
N GLN A 219 -12.89 20.29 -10.62
CA GLN A 219 -11.87 21.15 -10.02
C GLN A 219 -10.78 20.33 -9.32
N VAL A 220 -11.16 19.26 -8.61
CA VAL A 220 -10.20 18.32 -8.02
C VAL A 220 -9.41 17.59 -9.11
N ILE A 221 -10.11 17.05 -10.12
CA ILE A 221 -9.48 16.31 -11.22
C ILE A 221 -8.43 17.19 -11.92
N MET A 222 -8.77 18.45 -12.19
CA MET A 222 -7.87 19.43 -12.78
C MET A 222 -6.66 19.72 -11.89
N LEU A 223 -6.86 19.90 -10.58
CA LEU A 223 -5.75 20.12 -9.65
C LEU A 223 -4.79 18.92 -9.65
N VAL A 224 -5.30 17.68 -9.57
CA VAL A 224 -4.47 16.47 -9.57
C VAL A 224 -3.71 16.30 -10.90
N GLN A 225 -4.33 16.59 -12.04
CA GLN A 225 -3.65 16.55 -13.34
C GLN A 225 -2.53 17.59 -13.45
N ASN A 226 -2.79 18.82 -13.01
CA ASN A 226 -1.78 19.88 -13.08
C ASN A 226 -0.64 19.59 -12.10
N LEU A 227 -0.94 19.10 -10.90
CA LEU A 227 0.08 18.58 -9.99
C LEU A 227 0.93 17.49 -10.64
N TYR A 228 0.32 16.53 -11.34
CA TYR A 228 1.06 15.50 -12.08
C TYR A 228 2.03 16.13 -13.09
N ASN A 229 1.56 17.05 -13.94
CA ASN A 229 2.37 17.68 -14.98
C ASN A 229 3.54 18.48 -14.40
N ILE A 230 3.25 19.33 -13.40
CA ILE A 230 4.24 20.22 -12.78
C ILE A 230 5.24 19.39 -11.98
N MET A 231 4.77 18.39 -11.21
CA MET A 231 5.63 17.56 -10.39
C MET A 231 6.60 16.72 -11.22
N TYR A 232 6.17 16.21 -12.37
CA TYR A 232 7.06 15.43 -13.25
C TYR A 232 8.20 16.28 -13.78
N LYS A 233 7.91 17.49 -14.27
CA LYS A 233 8.95 18.42 -14.71
C LYS A 233 9.85 18.87 -13.57
N PHE A 234 9.26 19.14 -12.41
CA PHE A 234 10.01 19.48 -11.22
C PHE A 234 10.98 18.37 -10.82
N CYS A 235 10.56 17.10 -10.88
CA CYS A 235 11.40 15.95 -10.59
C CYS A 235 12.47 15.69 -11.65
N ASP A 236 12.25 16.07 -12.92
CA ASP A 236 13.27 15.98 -13.97
C ASP A 236 14.49 16.85 -13.64
N VAL A 237 14.27 18.01 -13.00
CA VAL A 237 15.33 18.96 -12.63
C VAL A 237 15.82 18.74 -11.20
N ASN A 238 14.91 18.53 -10.25
CA ASN A 238 15.18 18.56 -8.82
C ASN A 238 15.00 17.21 -8.12
N GLY A 239 14.63 16.15 -8.83
CA GLY A 239 14.32 14.84 -8.23
C GLY A 239 15.48 14.19 -7.47
N HIS A 240 16.71 14.68 -7.67
CA HIS A 240 17.91 14.25 -6.95
C HIS A 240 18.16 15.04 -5.64
N LYS A 241 17.43 16.13 -5.42
CA LYS A 241 17.60 17.03 -4.26
C LYS A 241 16.82 16.52 -3.05
N SER A 242 17.29 16.87 -1.85
CA SER A 242 16.57 16.62 -0.60
C SER A 242 15.35 17.53 -0.48
N LYS A 243 14.45 17.25 0.49
CA LYS A 243 13.26 18.07 0.78
C LYS A 243 12.31 18.32 -0.41
N LEU A 244 12.28 17.38 -1.37
CA LEU A 244 11.55 17.50 -2.62
C LEU A 244 10.09 17.95 -2.45
N GLU A 245 9.35 17.35 -1.52
CA GLU A 245 7.94 17.70 -1.27
C GLU A 245 7.77 19.14 -0.76
N SER A 246 8.55 19.56 0.24
CA SER A 246 8.43 20.91 0.80
C SER A 246 8.86 21.98 -0.20
N THR A 247 9.97 21.76 -0.90
CA THR A 247 10.45 22.66 -1.96
C THR A 247 9.44 22.76 -3.10
N PHE A 248 8.83 21.63 -3.50
CA PHE A 248 7.77 21.65 -4.49
C PHE A 248 6.56 22.44 -4.01
N LYS A 249 6.07 22.18 -2.79
CA LYS A 249 4.88 22.86 -2.24
C LYS A 249 5.07 24.36 -2.19
N GLU A 250 6.23 24.82 -1.72
CA GLU A 250 6.55 26.25 -1.66
C GLU A 250 6.53 26.88 -3.06
N ALA A 251 7.21 26.27 -4.03
CA ALA A 251 7.23 26.74 -5.42
C ALA A 251 5.83 26.71 -6.06
N PHE A 252 5.05 25.66 -5.79
CA PHE A 252 3.70 25.49 -6.30
C PHE A 252 2.76 26.55 -5.73
N PHE A 253 2.67 26.68 -4.40
CA PHE A 253 1.75 27.60 -3.74
C PHE A 253 2.11 29.08 -3.94
N LYS A 254 3.37 29.39 -4.26
CA LYS A 254 3.75 30.76 -4.66
C LYS A 254 3.09 31.20 -5.98
N ASN A 255 2.79 30.26 -6.88
CA ASN A 255 2.25 30.55 -8.22
C ASN A 255 0.80 30.02 -8.40
N TYR A 256 0.26 29.35 -7.39
CA TYR A 256 -1.07 28.76 -7.43
C TYR A 256 -2.08 29.67 -6.75
N VAL A 257 -3.09 30.11 -7.52
CA VAL A 257 -4.24 30.82 -7.00
C VAL A 257 -5.35 29.81 -6.73
N SER A 258 -5.70 29.64 -5.46
CA SER A 258 -6.73 28.68 -5.07
C SER A 258 -8.12 29.16 -5.45
N THR A 259 -8.87 28.30 -6.11
CA THR A 259 -10.30 28.48 -6.40
C THR A 259 -11.19 27.62 -5.49
N PHE A 260 -10.60 26.95 -4.48
CA PHE A 260 -11.33 26.13 -3.51
C PHE A 260 -11.92 26.99 -2.38
N CYS A 261 -12.54 26.35 -1.40
CA CYS A 261 -13.09 27.04 -0.24
C CYS A 261 -12.02 27.92 0.44
N SER A 262 -12.38 29.18 0.71
CA SER A 262 -11.46 30.13 1.35
C SER A 262 -11.20 29.82 2.83
N LEU A 263 -12.14 29.12 3.49
CA LEU A 263 -12.06 28.78 4.91
C LEU A 263 -11.32 27.45 5.15
N HIS A 264 -11.56 26.46 4.30
CA HIS A 264 -10.98 25.13 4.42
C HIS A 264 -10.04 24.93 3.23
N ARG A 265 -8.73 24.99 3.50
CA ARG A 265 -7.64 24.81 2.52
C ARG A 265 -7.56 23.38 1.98
N CYS A 266 -8.63 22.94 1.33
CA CYS A 266 -8.78 21.59 0.79
C CYS A 266 -7.77 21.34 -0.33
N ASP A 267 -7.42 22.39 -1.10
CA ASP A 267 -6.30 22.40 -2.05
C ASP A 267 -4.99 21.94 -1.41
N ASN A 268 -4.65 22.45 -0.22
CA ASN A 268 -3.45 22.06 0.51
C ASN A 268 -3.47 20.58 0.89
N ILE A 269 -4.60 20.10 1.38
CA ILE A 269 -4.77 18.68 1.74
C ILE A 269 -4.67 17.79 0.51
N ILE A 270 -5.29 18.21 -0.62
CA ILE A 270 -5.19 17.49 -1.90
C ILE A 270 -3.72 17.40 -2.33
N VAL A 271 -2.99 18.51 -2.31
CA VAL A 271 -1.56 18.55 -2.65
C VAL A 271 -0.77 17.60 -1.75
N ASP A 272 -0.95 17.68 -0.43
CA ASP A 272 -0.27 16.84 0.55
C ASP A 272 -0.50 15.35 0.31
N LYS A 273 -1.73 14.96 -0.01
CA LYS A 273 -2.06 13.57 -0.28
C LYS A 273 -1.58 13.12 -1.66
N THR A 274 -1.49 14.01 -2.64
CA THR A 274 -1.18 13.68 -4.04
C THR A 274 0.33 13.52 -4.27
N LEU A 275 1.17 14.38 -3.68
CA LEU A 275 2.61 14.42 -3.98
C LEU A 275 3.36 13.10 -3.75
N PRO A 276 3.16 12.38 -2.63
CA PRO A 276 3.87 11.12 -2.41
C PRO A 276 3.61 10.09 -3.53
N PHE A 277 2.36 10.02 -4.00
CA PHE A 277 1.99 9.12 -5.10
C PHE A 277 2.61 9.55 -6.43
N LEU A 278 2.69 10.86 -6.70
CA LEU A 278 3.30 11.38 -7.92
C LEU A 278 4.80 11.16 -7.96
N ILE A 279 5.51 11.38 -6.84
CA ILE A 279 6.94 11.09 -6.69
C ILE A 279 7.19 9.61 -6.94
N PHE A 280 6.44 8.75 -6.27
CA PHE A 280 6.54 7.30 -6.45
C PHE A 280 6.31 6.91 -7.90
N LYS A 281 5.26 7.45 -8.54
CA LYS A 281 4.94 7.16 -9.94
C LYS A 281 6.05 7.65 -10.89
N TYR A 282 6.59 8.85 -10.67
CA TYR A 282 7.69 9.42 -11.46
C TYR A 282 8.93 8.50 -11.42
N VAL A 283 9.35 8.09 -10.21
CA VAL A 283 10.49 7.20 -10.02
C VAL A 283 10.23 5.86 -10.72
N LYS A 284 9.05 5.26 -10.53
CA LYS A 284 8.67 4.00 -11.18
C LYS A 284 8.71 4.10 -12.71
N ASP A 285 8.23 5.20 -13.28
CA ASP A 285 8.20 5.40 -14.72
C ASP A 285 9.61 5.65 -15.29
N LYS A 286 10.51 6.29 -14.55
CA LYS A 286 11.95 6.41 -14.91
C LYS A 286 12.70 5.08 -14.82
N LEU A 287 12.37 4.23 -13.85
CA LEU A 287 12.97 2.90 -13.71
C LEU A 287 12.57 1.95 -14.85
N LYS A 288 11.32 2.02 -15.33
CA LYS A 288 10.87 1.24 -16.49
C LYS A 288 11.59 1.58 -17.81
N LYS A 289 12.18 2.78 -17.91
CA LYS A 289 12.95 3.22 -19.08
C LYS A 289 14.40 2.70 -19.10
N LYS A 290 14.88 2.06 -18.02
CA LYS A 290 16.14 1.30 -18.06
C LYS A 290 15.85 -0.09 -18.62
N PRO A 291 16.54 -0.54 -19.69
CA PRO A 291 16.46 -1.93 -20.10
C PRO A 291 16.89 -2.80 -18.92
N TRP A 292 16.17 -3.89 -18.69
CA TRP A 292 16.47 -4.86 -17.63
C TRP A 292 17.92 -5.32 -17.75
N GLN A 293 18.83 -4.76 -16.96
CA GLN A 293 20.15 -5.33 -16.78
C GLN A 293 20.03 -6.46 -15.77
N LEU A 294 19.75 -7.66 -16.28
CA LEU A 294 19.96 -8.90 -15.53
C LEU A 294 21.42 -8.93 -15.08
N SER A 295 21.66 -9.11 -13.79
CA SER A 295 23.02 -9.30 -13.29
C SER A 295 23.63 -10.53 -13.96
N SER A 296 24.95 -10.51 -14.20
CA SER A 296 25.67 -11.61 -14.84
C SER A 296 25.42 -12.97 -14.16
N GLY A 297 25.21 -12.97 -12.83
CA GLY A 297 24.85 -14.16 -12.06
C GLY A 297 23.45 -14.74 -12.36
N HIS A 298 22.53 -13.93 -12.91
CA HIS A 298 21.22 -14.38 -13.37
C HIS A 298 21.27 -15.02 -14.77
N TYR A 299 22.14 -14.52 -15.66
CA TYR A 299 22.36 -15.13 -16.99
C TYR A 299 22.80 -16.59 -16.88
N GLY A 300 23.69 -16.91 -15.94
CA GLY A 300 24.16 -18.28 -15.71
C GLY A 300 23.12 -19.25 -15.13
N LYS A 301 21.94 -18.77 -14.71
CA LYS A 301 20.88 -19.60 -14.10
C LYS A 301 19.62 -19.71 -14.97
N ILE A 302 19.57 -19.02 -16.11
CA ILE A 302 18.46 -19.15 -17.06
C ILE A 302 18.66 -20.46 -17.83
N LYS A 303 17.77 -21.43 -17.62
CA LYS A 303 17.78 -22.67 -18.40
C LYS A 303 17.45 -22.33 -19.86
N HIS A 304 18.43 -22.50 -20.73
CA HIS A 304 18.22 -22.46 -22.17
C HIS A 304 17.47 -23.73 -22.59
N PHE A 305 16.23 -23.58 -23.01
CA PHE A 305 15.53 -24.64 -23.73
C PHE A 305 15.96 -24.56 -25.20
N THR A 306 16.81 -25.48 -25.62
CA THR A 306 17.00 -25.77 -27.05
C THR A 306 15.83 -26.62 -27.51
N VAL A 307 15.15 -26.14 -28.55
CA VAL A 307 14.10 -26.90 -29.23
C VAL A 307 14.80 -27.98 -30.06
N ALA A 308 14.37 -29.24 -29.89
CA ALA A 308 14.71 -30.35 -30.78
C ALA A 308 13.72 -30.40 -31.94
#